data_AF-A0A438IGA6-F1
#
_entry.id   AF-A0A438IGA6-F1
#
_cell.length_a   1.000
_cell.length_b   1.000
_cell.length_c   1.000
_cell.angle_alpha   90.00
_cell.angle_beta   90.00
_cell.angle_gamma   90.00
#
_symmetry.space_group_name_H-M   'P 1'
#
loop_
_entity.id
_entity.type
_entity.pdbx_description
1 polymer ?
#
loop_
_entity_poly.entity_id
_entity_poly.type
_entity_poly.pdbx_seq_one_letter_code
_entity_poly.pdbx_strand_id
1 'polypeptide(L)'
;MRISCGARENVHTAPTNTLWYKDFAYTGGVPANATTPSFISPPLKTLRYFPLSEGPENCYIINRVPKGHYSVRVFFGLVNESSFDSEPLFDVSVEGTQIYSLSSGWSNSDNEQVFAEALVFLTDGSVSLCFHSTGHGDPAILSIEILQVDDKAYNFGPQLGQGIILRTARRVSCGAKQSKFGVDYSGNHWGGDRFWNSLPTFGQNSDHPLSVETSIKQASKSPNFYPEGLYQSALVSTDNQPDLEYTLDVDPNRNYSIWLHFAEIDQSVTGVGQRVFDILINGHIAFKDVDIVKMSGDLYTALVLNTTVAVDGRTLTITMHPTKGNHAIVSAIEVFEILLAESKTLLNEDVDSYQQLISGLATPDRALQKLKSGLGLPLRFGWNGDPCVPQQHPWSGADCLFDSSSRKWVIDGLYFPNPLPYIPFSLHL
;
A
#
# COMPACT_ATOMS: atom_id res chain seq x y z
N MET A 1 -2.65 -13.55 5.56
CA MET A 1 -3.23 -13.39 6.91
C MET A 1 -4.18 -12.20 6.88
N ARG A 2 -5.31 -12.30 7.58
CA ARG A 2 -6.35 -11.25 7.64
C ARG A 2 -6.81 -11.10 9.09
N ILE A 3 -6.82 -9.89 9.63
CA ILE A 3 -7.12 -9.61 11.04
C ILE A 3 -8.38 -8.74 11.10
N SER A 4 -9.40 -9.21 11.81
CA SER A 4 -10.58 -8.42 12.16
C SER A 4 -10.27 -7.63 13.44
N CYS A 5 -10.02 -6.34 13.32
CA CYS A 5 -9.66 -5.52 14.47
C CYS A 5 -10.86 -5.40 15.43
N GLY A 6 -10.60 -5.37 16.73
CA GLY A 6 -11.61 -5.41 17.78
C GLY A 6 -12.36 -6.73 17.98
N ALA A 7 -12.20 -7.72 17.10
CA ALA A 7 -12.89 -9.00 17.21
C ALA A 7 -12.30 -9.88 18.31
N ARG A 8 -13.17 -10.49 19.12
CA ARG A 8 -12.77 -11.43 20.19
C ARG A 8 -12.51 -12.85 19.69
N GLU A 9 -13.13 -13.20 18.58
CA GLU A 9 -13.10 -14.52 17.96
C GLU A 9 -12.88 -14.40 16.46
N ASN A 10 -12.47 -15.50 15.83
CA ASN A 10 -12.33 -15.54 14.37
C ASN A 10 -13.71 -15.38 13.73
N VAL A 11 -13.78 -14.66 12.62
CA VAL A 11 -15.03 -14.41 11.89
C VAL A 11 -14.88 -14.76 10.42
N HIS A 12 -15.99 -15.06 9.77
CA HIS A 12 -16.04 -15.28 8.33
C HIS A 12 -16.95 -14.26 7.66
N THR A 13 -16.55 -13.81 6.47
CA THR A 13 -17.34 -12.87 5.67
C THR A 13 -17.79 -13.51 4.36
N ALA A 14 -19.05 -13.26 3.99
CA ALA A 14 -19.56 -13.53 2.64
C ALA A 14 -18.90 -12.58 1.62
N PRO A 15 -18.87 -12.91 0.31
CA PRO A 15 -19.44 -14.11 -0.32
C PRO A 15 -18.51 -15.33 -0.33
N THR A 16 -17.19 -15.13 -0.22
CA THR A 16 -16.17 -16.17 -0.39
C THR A 16 -15.84 -16.95 0.90
N ASN A 17 -16.61 -16.72 1.98
CA ASN A 17 -16.36 -17.29 3.31
C ASN A 17 -14.94 -16.99 3.84
N THR A 18 -14.42 -15.81 3.53
CA THR A 18 -13.07 -15.37 3.91
C THR A 18 -12.90 -15.41 5.42
N LEU A 19 -11.89 -16.14 5.90
CA LEU A 19 -11.50 -16.20 7.31
C LEU A 19 -10.73 -14.93 7.72
N TRP A 20 -11.21 -14.29 8.78
CA TRP A 20 -10.53 -13.23 9.50
C TRP A 20 -10.19 -13.72 10.91
N TYR A 21 -8.91 -13.61 11.28
CA TYR A 21 -8.46 -13.94 12.61
C TYR A 21 -8.95 -12.88 13.61
N LYS A 22 -9.23 -13.33 14.84
CA LYS A 22 -9.47 -12.43 15.97
C LYS A 22 -8.34 -11.43 16.13
N ASP A 23 -8.62 -10.32 16.79
CA ASP A 23 -7.68 -9.24 16.97
C ASP A 23 -6.49 -9.64 17.87
N PHE A 24 -5.26 -9.30 17.47
CA PHE A 24 -4.03 -9.60 18.22
C PHE A 24 -2.88 -8.68 17.80
N ALA A 25 -1.77 -8.72 18.56
CA ALA A 25 -0.52 -8.01 18.25
C ALA A 25 -0.58 -6.47 18.27
N TYR A 26 -1.65 -5.87 18.80
CA TYR A 26 -1.76 -4.43 19.03
C TYR A 26 -1.00 -3.97 20.28
N THR A 27 -0.50 -2.73 20.27
CA THR A 27 0.19 -2.10 21.41
C THR A 27 -0.76 -1.42 22.40
N GLY A 28 -2.02 -1.23 22.02
CA GLY A 28 -3.03 -0.51 22.80
C GLY A 28 -4.41 -0.56 22.13
N GLY A 29 -5.26 0.40 22.47
CA GLY A 29 -6.56 0.66 21.88
C GLY A 29 -7.71 -0.07 22.54
N VAL A 30 -8.91 0.33 22.14
CA VAL A 30 -10.18 -0.17 22.67
C VAL A 30 -10.98 -0.81 21.52
N PRO A 31 -11.49 -2.05 21.70
CA PRO A 31 -12.38 -2.65 20.72
C PRO A 31 -13.76 -1.98 20.76
N ALA A 32 -14.34 -1.70 19.59
CA ALA A 32 -15.66 -1.11 19.46
C ALA A 32 -16.47 -1.71 18.31
N ASN A 33 -17.76 -1.40 18.28
CA ASN A 33 -18.60 -1.69 17.13
C ASN A 33 -18.21 -0.75 15.97
N ALA A 34 -18.19 -1.30 14.76
CA ALA A 34 -17.78 -0.58 13.57
C ALA A 34 -18.99 -0.19 12.70
N THR A 35 -18.87 0.96 12.05
CA THR A 35 -19.62 1.34 10.86
C THR A 35 -18.67 1.27 9.67
N THR A 36 -19.07 0.54 8.63
CA THR A 36 -18.29 0.41 7.38
C THR A 36 -18.48 1.67 6.53
N PRO A 37 -17.39 2.37 6.17
CA PRO A 37 -17.48 3.64 5.44
C PRO A 37 -17.80 3.43 3.95
N SER A 38 -17.51 2.26 3.39
CA SER A 38 -17.69 1.98 1.97
C SER A 38 -17.94 0.51 1.66
N PHE A 39 -18.56 0.21 0.51
CA PHE A 39 -18.69 -1.16 -0.04
C PHE A 39 -17.33 -1.86 -0.28
N ILE A 40 -16.26 -1.08 -0.42
CA ILE A 40 -14.89 -1.58 -0.62
C ILE A 40 -14.36 -2.19 0.67
N SER A 41 -14.80 -1.67 1.83
CA SER A 41 -14.38 -2.17 3.13
C SER A 41 -14.95 -3.57 3.38
N PRO A 42 -14.18 -4.48 3.98
CA PRO A 42 -14.71 -5.79 4.34
C PRO A 42 -15.88 -5.63 5.32
N PRO A 43 -16.95 -6.46 5.21
CA PRO A 43 -18.19 -6.30 5.97
C PRO A 43 -18.04 -6.81 7.41
N LEU A 44 -17.10 -6.23 8.15
CA LEU A 44 -16.76 -6.56 9.53
C LEU A 44 -17.52 -5.64 10.50
N LYS A 45 -17.87 -6.18 11.66
CA LYS A 45 -18.75 -5.52 12.64
C LYS A 45 -18.00 -4.87 13.81
N THR A 46 -16.70 -5.10 13.89
CA THR A 46 -15.85 -4.60 14.97
C THR A 46 -14.65 -3.88 14.38
N LEU A 47 -14.13 -2.93 15.15
CA LEU A 47 -12.87 -2.26 14.88
C LEU A 47 -12.10 -2.08 16.18
N ARG A 48 -10.83 -1.69 16.08
CA ARG A 48 -10.05 -1.17 17.20
C ARG A 48 -9.75 0.30 16.96
N TYR A 49 -10.07 1.15 17.92
CA TYR A 49 -9.66 2.55 17.89
C TYR A 49 -8.62 2.83 18.97
N PHE A 50 -7.82 3.88 18.77
CA PHE A 50 -6.70 4.23 19.62
C PHE A 50 -6.91 5.62 20.24
N PRO A 51 -7.41 5.68 21.49
CA PRO A 51 -7.63 6.95 22.16
C PRO A 51 -6.35 7.75 22.33
N LEU A 52 -6.42 9.07 22.17
CA LEU A 52 -5.30 9.97 22.50
C LEU A 52 -4.76 9.81 23.94
N SER A 53 -5.56 9.29 24.88
CA SER A 53 -5.13 8.99 26.25
C SER A 53 -4.07 7.88 26.33
N GLU A 54 -3.94 7.06 25.29
CA GLU A 54 -2.90 6.03 25.15
C GLU A 54 -1.66 6.53 24.39
N GLY A 55 -1.67 7.79 23.95
CA GLY A 55 -0.59 8.45 23.23
C GLY A 55 -0.79 8.46 21.72
N PRO A 56 0.04 9.24 21.00
CA PRO A 56 -0.14 9.47 19.57
C PRO A 56 0.24 8.27 18.71
N GLU A 57 1.20 7.45 19.16
CA GLU A 57 1.69 6.30 18.39
C GLU A 57 1.08 5.00 18.88
N ASN A 58 0.48 4.25 17.95
CA ASN A 58 -0.07 2.93 18.24
C ASN A 58 0.18 1.98 17.07
N CYS A 59 0.51 0.73 17.36
CA CYS A 59 0.95 -0.20 16.32
C CYS A 59 0.33 -1.59 16.46
N TYR A 60 0.33 -2.31 15.35
CA TYR A 60 0.31 -3.77 15.30
C TYR A 60 1.71 -4.28 14.99
N ILE A 61 2.28 -5.09 15.90
CA ILE A 61 3.62 -5.67 15.75
C ILE A 61 3.47 -7.18 15.62
N ILE A 62 3.34 -7.64 14.39
CA ILE A 62 3.01 -9.02 14.06
C ILE A 62 4.31 -9.79 13.84
N ASN A 63 4.58 -10.74 14.72
CA ASN A 63 5.75 -11.60 14.67
C ASN A 63 5.45 -12.90 13.90
N ARG A 64 6.51 -13.58 13.46
CA ARG A 64 6.45 -14.86 12.73
C ARG A 64 5.80 -14.73 11.34
N VAL A 65 5.96 -13.57 10.71
CA VAL A 65 5.63 -13.42 9.29
C VAL A 65 6.82 -13.94 8.50
N PRO A 66 6.66 -14.95 7.62
CA PRO A 66 7.78 -15.47 6.84
C PRO A 66 8.47 -14.37 6.03
N LYS A 67 9.75 -14.59 5.71
CA LYS A 67 10.44 -13.75 4.73
C LYS A 67 9.75 -13.91 3.37
N GLY A 68 9.50 -12.80 2.69
CA GLY A 68 8.87 -12.80 1.37
C GLY A 68 8.30 -11.45 1.00
N HIS A 69 7.66 -11.41 -0.17
CA HIS A 69 6.97 -10.23 -0.67
C HIS A 69 5.48 -10.25 -0.29
N TYR A 70 4.96 -9.14 0.24
CA TYR A 70 3.60 -9.04 0.74
C TYR A 70 2.89 -7.79 0.23
N SER A 71 1.62 -7.95 -0.14
CA SER A 71 0.66 -6.85 -0.18
C SER A 71 0.11 -6.66 1.22
N VAL A 72 0.29 -5.46 1.76
CA VAL A 72 -0.23 -5.06 3.07
C VAL A 72 -1.32 -4.02 2.85
N ARG A 73 -2.50 -4.29 3.42
CA ARG A 73 -3.66 -3.41 3.33
C ARG A 73 -4.24 -3.13 4.70
N VAL A 74 -4.54 -1.88 4.98
CA VAL A 74 -5.19 -1.45 6.22
C VAL A 74 -6.49 -0.76 5.85
N PHE A 75 -7.62 -1.31 6.31
CA PHE A 75 -8.94 -0.69 6.14
C PHE A 75 -9.31 0.14 7.37
N PHE A 76 -9.80 1.34 7.13
CA PHE A 76 -10.25 2.26 8.15
C PHE A 76 -11.75 2.07 8.43
N GLY A 77 -12.19 2.43 9.62
CA GLY A 77 -13.60 2.33 10.01
C GLY A 77 -14.02 3.48 10.91
N LEU A 78 -15.32 3.62 11.11
CA LEU A 78 -15.88 4.60 12.05
C LEU A 78 -16.45 3.89 13.27
N VAL A 79 -16.21 4.46 14.46
CA VAL A 79 -16.78 3.93 15.71
C VAL A 79 -18.29 4.14 15.69
N ASN A 80 -19.06 3.07 15.91
CA ASN A 80 -20.52 3.13 15.92
C ASN A 80 -21.06 3.53 17.30
N GLU A 81 -20.73 4.75 17.73
CA GLU A 81 -21.18 5.33 19.00
C GLU A 81 -21.45 6.83 18.84
N SER A 82 -22.51 7.34 19.47
CA SER A 82 -22.96 8.74 19.34
C SER A 82 -21.99 9.78 19.92
N SER A 83 -20.97 9.36 20.68
CA SER A 83 -19.91 10.23 21.20
C SER A 83 -18.75 10.42 20.20
N PHE A 84 -18.71 9.67 19.11
CA PHE A 84 -17.69 9.73 18.07
C PHE A 84 -18.25 10.42 16.82
N ASP A 85 -18.31 11.75 16.86
CA ASP A 85 -18.84 12.58 15.76
C ASP A 85 -17.76 13.08 14.79
N SER A 86 -16.47 12.83 15.06
CA SER A 86 -15.37 13.31 14.21
C SER A 86 -14.76 12.19 13.37
N GLU A 87 -14.73 12.39 12.05
CA GLU A 87 -13.91 11.61 11.12
C GLU A 87 -12.42 11.68 11.56
N PRO A 88 -11.77 10.55 11.90
CA PRO A 88 -10.41 10.59 12.40
C PRO A 88 -9.42 10.83 11.25
N LEU A 89 -8.45 11.70 11.49
CA LEU A 89 -7.32 11.95 10.60
C LEU A 89 -6.03 11.48 11.28
N PHE A 90 -5.29 10.62 10.61
CA PHE A 90 -4.06 10.04 11.11
C PHE A 90 -3.18 9.62 9.95
N ASP A 91 -1.91 9.38 10.26
CA ASP A 91 -0.96 8.84 9.31
C ASP A 91 -0.76 7.34 9.55
N VAL A 92 -0.40 6.61 8.50
CA VAL A 92 -0.15 5.17 8.54
C VAL A 92 1.26 4.91 8.07
N SER A 93 2.02 4.16 8.87
CA SER A 93 3.32 3.64 8.45
C SER A 93 3.37 2.12 8.41
N VAL A 94 4.21 1.63 7.51
CA VAL A 94 4.58 0.21 7.40
C VAL A 94 6.09 0.15 7.55
N GLU A 95 6.57 -0.73 8.43
CA GLU A 95 8.02 -0.87 8.70
C GLU A 95 8.71 0.46 9.04
N GLY A 96 8.03 1.33 9.79
CA GLY A 96 8.54 2.65 10.19
C GLY A 96 8.55 3.70 9.09
N THR A 97 8.00 3.41 7.91
CA THR A 97 7.91 4.35 6.78
C THR A 97 6.48 4.81 6.59
N GLN A 98 6.22 6.11 6.65
CA GLN A 98 4.88 6.65 6.40
C GLN A 98 4.47 6.39 4.94
N ILE A 99 3.39 5.64 4.75
CA ILE A 99 2.83 5.31 3.44
C ILE A 99 1.58 6.12 3.13
N TYR A 100 0.81 6.55 4.12
CA TYR A 100 -0.50 7.15 3.85
C TYR A 100 -0.86 8.20 4.90
N SER A 101 -1.56 9.24 4.46
CA SER A 101 -2.08 10.32 5.29
C SER A 101 -3.54 10.52 4.94
N LEU A 102 -4.42 10.36 5.94
CA LEU A 102 -5.85 10.49 5.70
C LEU A 102 -6.23 11.96 5.48
N SER A 103 -6.91 12.24 4.38
CA SER A 103 -7.52 13.54 4.10
C SER A 103 -8.95 13.61 4.61
N SER A 104 -9.42 14.81 4.97
CA SER A 104 -10.83 14.99 5.33
C SER A 104 -11.76 14.61 4.18
N GLY A 105 -12.87 13.95 4.50
CA GLY A 105 -13.84 13.41 3.56
C GLY A 105 -13.57 11.96 3.13
N TRP A 106 -12.55 11.30 3.68
CA TRP A 106 -12.19 9.92 3.33
C TRP A 106 -13.34 8.93 3.58
N SER A 107 -14.20 9.23 4.54
CA SER A 107 -15.37 8.40 4.90
C SER A 107 -16.66 8.76 4.15
N ASN A 108 -16.65 9.87 3.40
CA ASN A 108 -17.83 10.42 2.73
C ASN A 108 -18.02 9.90 1.29
N SER A 109 -17.11 9.07 0.81
CA SER A 109 -17.12 8.62 -0.58
C SER A 109 -16.73 7.15 -0.70
N ASP A 110 -17.44 6.44 -1.58
CA ASP A 110 -17.20 5.04 -1.91
C ASP A 110 -15.99 4.90 -2.86
N ASN A 111 -14.78 5.18 -2.36
CA ASN A 111 -13.55 5.11 -3.14
C ASN A 111 -12.37 4.53 -2.34
N GLU A 112 -11.20 4.48 -2.96
CA GLU A 112 -9.98 3.89 -2.38
C GLU A 112 -9.47 4.59 -1.11
N GLN A 113 -9.99 5.77 -0.73
CA GLN A 113 -9.52 6.50 0.45
C GLN A 113 -9.78 5.77 1.78
N VAL A 114 -10.68 4.78 1.78
CA VAL A 114 -11.03 3.96 2.96
C VAL A 114 -9.99 2.92 3.33
N PHE A 115 -8.92 2.77 2.54
CA PHE A 115 -7.81 1.90 2.87
C PHE A 115 -6.46 2.45 2.40
N ALA A 116 -5.39 2.03 3.06
CA ALA A 116 -4.03 2.18 2.56
C ALA A 116 -3.51 0.83 2.07
N GLU A 117 -2.76 0.83 0.98
CA GLU A 117 -2.12 -0.38 0.43
C GLU A 117 -0.68 -0.12 0.03
N ALA A 118 0.20 -1.05 0.42
CA ALA A 118 1.60 -1.03 0.01
C ALA A 118 2.13 -2.46 -0.22
N LEU A 119 3.07 -2.58 -1.15
CA LEU A 119 3.86 -3.80 -1.32
C LEU A 119 5.19 -3.65 -0.59
N VAL A 120 5.50 -4.64 0.26
CA VAL A 120 6.69 -4.63 1.12
C VAL A 120 7.38 -5.99 1.11
N PHE A 121 8.71 -5.97 1.07
CA PHE A 121 9.52 -7.17 1.18
C PHE A 121 10.02 -7.33 2.61
N LEU A 122 9.46 -8.30 3.34
CA LEU A 122 9.78 -8.53 4.75
C LEU A 122 10.98 -9.46 4.88
N THR A 123 11.92 -9.12 5.76
CA THR A 123 13.19 -9.87 5.91
C THR A 123 13.50 -10.33 7.33
N ASP A 124 12.91 -9.70 8.35
CA ASP A 124 13.25 -9.92 9.76
C ASP A 124 12.26 -10.82 10.52
N GLY A 125 11.30 -11.41 9.81
CA GLY A 125 10.32 -12.31 10.43
C GLY A 125 9.15 -11.60 11.11
N SER A 126 9.01 -10.29 10.92
CA SER A 126 7.97 -9.46 11.50
C SER A 126 7.42 -8.43 10.53
N VAL A 127 6.29 -7.81 10.89
CA VAL A 127 5.79 -6.58 10.27
C VAL A 127 5.23 -5.66 11.34
N SER A 128 5.60 -4.39 11.27
CA SER A 128 5.03 -3.32 12.07
C SER A 128 4.14 -2.43 11.22
N LEU A 129 2.92 -2.21 11.70
CA LEU A 129 1.92 -1.30 11.13
C LEU A 129 1.58 -0.29 12.22
N CYS A 130 1.92 0.98 12.03
CA CYS A 130 1.68 2.02 13.03
C CYS A 130 0.71 3.09 12.51
N PHE A 131 -0.03 3.65 13.46
CA PHE A 131 -1.05 4.67 13.27
C PHE A 131 -0.68 5.85 14.14
N HIS A 132 -0.43 6.97 13.49
CA HIS A 132 0.12 8.18 14.09
C HIS A 132 -0.99 9.23 14.19
N SER A 133 -1.46 9.51 15.40
CA SER A 133 -2.55 10.47 15.59
C SER A 133 -2.11 11.89 15.24
N THR A 134 -2.92 12.58 14.45
CA THR A 134 -2.74 14.03 14.19
C THR A 134 -3.43 14.91 15.24
N GLY A 135 -4.07 14.31 16.25
CA GLY A 135 -4.91 15.00 17.23
C GLY A 135 -6.34 15.28 16.75
N HIS A 136 -6.68 14.96 15.51
CA HIS A 136 -8.01 15.11 14.93
C HIS A 136 -8.77 13.78 14.95
N GLY A 137 -9.26 13.40 16.14
CA GLY A 137 -9.96 12.13 16.36
C GLY A 137 -9.02 10.96 16.63
N ASP A 138 -9.62 9.82 17.02
CA ASP A 138 -8.87 8.62 17.39
C ASP A 138 -8.68 7.71 16.17
N PRO A 139 -7.45 7.30 15.82
CA PRO A 139 -7.23 6.35 14.74
C PRO A 139 -8.07 5.09 14.92
N ALA A 140 -8.84 4.71 13.90
CA ALA A 140 -9.81 3.62 13.97
C ALA A 140 -9.61 2.65 12.81
N ILE A 141 -9.22 1.42 13.15
CA ILE A 141 -8.80 0.40 12.21
C ILE A 141 -9.81 -0.72 12.19
N LEU A 142 -10.42 -0.95 11.03
CA LEU A 142 -11.41 -1.98 10.80
C LEU A 142 -10.73 -3.35 10.61
N SER A 143 -9.72 -3.40 9.76
CA SER A 143 -9.01 -4.64 9.47
C SER A 143 -7.64 -4.45 8.86
N ILE A 144 -6.83 -5.50 8.96
CA ILE A 144 -5.49 -5.58 8.39
C ILE A 144 -5.38 -6.84 7.54
N GLU A 145 -4.89 -6.71 6.31
CA GLU A 145 -4.55 -7.83 5.44
C GLU A 145 -3.04 -7.82 5.16
N ILE A 146 -2.41 -8.98 5.29
CA ILE A 146 -1.02 -9.22 4.93
C ILE A 146 -1.00 -10.45 4.04
N LEU A 147 -1.04 -10.23 2.73
CA LEU A 147 -1.22 -11.27 1.72
C LEU A 147 0.11 -11.48 0.99
N GLN A 148 0.63 -12.71 1.03
CA GLN A 148 1.85 -13.03 0.32
C GLN A 148 1.62 -12.98 -1.19
N VAL A 149 2.55 -12.37 -1.91
CA VAL A 149 2.61 -12.36 -3.38
C VAL A 149 3.89 -13.08 -3.80
N ASP A 150 4.06 -13.32 -5.11
CA ASP A 150 5.32 -13.87 -5.64
C ASP A 150 6.49 -12.96 -5.25
N ASP A 151 7.61 -13.55 -4.83
CA ASP A 151 8.79 -12.81 -4.39
C ASP A 151 9.36 -11.89 -5.46
N LYS A 152 9.10 -12.19 -6.75
CA LYS A 152 9.52 -11.37 -7.90
C LYS A 152 8.38 -10.52 -8.48
N ALA A 153 7.21 -10.51 -7.84
CA ALA A 153 6.10 -9.66 -8.27
C ALA A 153 6.53 -8.19 -8.28
N TYR A 154 6.00 -7.42 -9.22
CA TYR A 154 6.30 -6.01 -9.41
C TYR A 154 7.79 -5.69 -9.55
N ASN A 155 8.53 -6.52 -10.29
CA ASN A 155 9.91 -6.21 -10.62
C ASN A 155 10.00 -5.07 -11.66
N PHE A 156 10.37 -3.87 -11.20
CA PHE A 156 10.54 -2.67 -12.03
C PHE A 156 12.01 -2.30 -12.30
N GLY A 157 12.99 -3.16 -11.98
CA GLY A 157 14.41 -2.96 -12.30
C GLY A 157 15.41 -3.48 -11.26
N PRO A 158 16.73 -3.27 -11.47
CA PRO A 158 17.80 -3.81 -10.60
C PRO A 158 17.86 -3.21 -9.19
N GLN A 159 17.06 -2.19 -8.90
CA GLN A 159 16.89 -1.63 -7.56
C GLN A 159 15.93 -2.47 -6.70
N LEU A 160 15.41 -3.59 -7.22
CA LEU A 160 14.55 -4.52 -6.48
C LEU A 160 15.32 -5.17 -5.32
N GLY A 161 14.94 -4.85 -4.09
CA GLY A 161 15.38 -5.57 -2.90
C GLY A 161 15.68 -4.64 -1.74
N GLN A 162 15.31 -5.11 -0.53
CA GLN A 162 15.60 -4.52 0.79
C GLN A 162 15.54 -3.00 0.88
N GLY A 163 14.44 -2.49 1.47
CA GLY A 163 14.31 -1.07 1.77
C GLY A 163 13.58 -0.25 0.70
N ILE A 164 12.75 -0.89 -0.13
CA ILE A 164 11.77 -0.22 -0.99
C ILE A 164 10.37 -0.65 -0.58
N ILE A 165 9.46 0.32 -0.56
CA ILE A 165 8.03 0.14 -0.38
C ILE A 165 7.34 0.72 -1.62
N LEU A 166 6.48 -0.08 -2.28
CA LEU A 166 5.63 0.43 -3.35
C LEU A 166 4.26 0.79 -2.77
N ARG A 167 3.99 2.08 -2.64
CA ARG A 167 2.67 2.58 -2.24
C ARG A 167 1.78 2.61 -3.47
N THR A 168 0.59 2.02 -3.39
CA THR A 168 -0.39 2.12 -4.49
C THR A 168 -0.90 3.56 -4.57
N ALA A 169 -0.57 4.27 -5.65
CA ALA A 169 -1.12 5.60 -5.94
C ALA A 169 -2.43 5.48 -6.72
N ARG A 170 -2.49 4.52 -7.66
CA ARG A 170 -3.68 4.27 -8.45
C ARG A 170 -3.71 2.85 -8.99
N ARG A 171 -4.88 2.20 -9.00
CA ARG A 171 -5.09 0.93 -9.70
C ARG A 171 -6.47 0.90 -10.36
N VAL A 172 -6.53 0.95 -11.70
CA VAL A 172 -7.78 1.07 -12.45
C VAL A 172 -7.94 -0.02 -13.51
N SER A 173 -9.16 -0.52 -13.66
CA SER A 173 -9.61 -1.40 -14.74
C SER A 173 -10.36 -0.56 -15.78
N CYS A 174 -9.77 -0.45 -16.96
CA CYS A 174 -10.25 0.38 -18.06
C CYS A 174 -11.41 -0.31 -18.78
N GLY A 175 -12.51 0.42 -18.97
CA GLY A 175 -13.72 -0.07 -19.63
C GLY A 175 -14.62 -0.94 -18.74
N ALA A 176 -14.20 -1.24 -17.51
CA ALA A 176 -15.03 -1.93 -16.54
C ALA A 176 -16.19 -1.03 -16.07
N LYS A 177 -17.31 -1.68 -15.72
CA LYS A 177 -18.52 -1.03 -15.19
C LYS A 177 -18.59 -0.97 -13.67
N GLN A 178 -17.87 -1.86 -12.98
CA GLN A 178 -17.89 -2.00 -11.53
C GLN A 178 -16.49 -2.30 -11.00
N SER A 179 -16.15 -1.70 -9.86
CA SER A 179 -14.91 -1.95 -9.15
C SER A 179 -14.98 -3.31 -8.46
N LYS A 180 -13.87 -4.04 -8.41
CA LYS A 180 -13.85 -5.42 -7.93
C LYS A 180 -12.50 -5.78 -7.30
N PHE A 181 -12.53 -6.72 -6.36
CA PHE A 181 -11.31 -7.37 -5.89
C PHE A 181 -10.86 -8.46 -6.86
N GLY A 182 -9.58 -8.80 -6.82
CA GLY A 182 -8.99 -9.79 -7.71
C GLY A 182 -9.71 -11.14 -7.65
N VAL A 183 -10.15 -11.57 -6.48
CA VAL A 183 -10.95 -12.79 -6.29
C VAL A 183 -12.26 -12.77 -7.10
N ASP A 184 -12.91 -11.61 -7.22
CA ASP A 184 -14.16 -11.44 -7.99
C ASP A 184 -13.93 -11.46 -9.50
N TYR A 185 -12.66 -11.36 -9.93
CA TYR A 185 -12.22 -11.62 -11.29
C TYR A 185 -11.64 -13.03 -11.49
N SER A 186 -11.93 -13.96 -10.58
CA SER A 186 -11.32 -15.31 -10.57
C SER A 186 -9.79 -15.27 -10.45
N GLY A 187 -9.28 -14.32 -9.68
CA GLY A 187 -7.84 -14.12 -9.46
C GLY A 187 -7.20 -15.26 -8.68
N ASN A 188 -5.93 -15.50 -8.96
CA ASN A 188 -5.10 -16.44 -8.23
C ASN A 188 -4.67 -15.85 -6.87
N HIS A 189 -4.59 -16.66 -5.83
CA HIS A 189 -4.23 -16.20 -4.47
C HIS A 189 -2.85 -15.52 -4.39
N TRP A 190 -1.90 -15.87 -5.26
CA TRP A 190 -0.58 -15.25 -5.38
C TRP A 190 -0.63 -13.87 -6.03
N GLY A 191 -1.80 -13.47 -6.54
CA GLY A 191 -2.08 -12.14 -7.06
C GLY A 191 -2.45 -11.12 -5.99
N GLY A 192 -2.45 -11.49 -4.72
CA GLY A 192 -2.63 -10.55 -3.59
C GLY A 192 -4.01 -9.91 -3.47
N ASP A 193 -5.03 -10.47 -4.12
CA ASP A 193 -6.43 -10.01 -4.05
C ASP A 193 -6.60 -8.48 -4.18
N ARG A 194 -5.98 -7.94 -5.23
CA ARG A 194 -5.90 -6.50 -5.52
C ARG A 194 -7.27 -5.90 -5.79
N PHE A 195 -7.53 -4.73 -5.23
CA PHE A 195 -8.71 -3.94 -5.59
C PHE A 195 -8.45 -3.17 -6.89
N TRP A 196 -9.33 -3.31 -7.88
CA TRP A 196 -9.28 -2.57 -9.14
C TRP A 196 -10.47 -1.61 -9.22
N ASN A 197 -10.18 -0.31 -9.28
CA ASN A 197 -11.20 0.69 -9.51
C ASN A 197 -11.75 0.62 -10.93
N SER A 198 -13.06 0.67 -11.07
CA SER A 198 -13.72 0.81 -12.37
C SER A 198 -13.37 2.14 -13.00
N LEU A 199 -12.93 2.12 -14.26
CA LEU A 199 -12.75 3.33 -15.05
C LEU A 199 -13.45 3.16 -16.40
N PRO A 200 -14.76 3.48 -16.47
CA PRO A 200 -15.58 3.21 -17.66
C PRO A 200 -15.24 4.12 -18.85
N THR A 201 -14.55 5.25 -18.61
CA THR A 201 -14.07 6.19 -19.62
C THR A 201 -12.98 7.09 -19.05
N PHE A 202 -12.06 7.61 -19.87
CA PHE A 202 -11.11 8.67 -19.48
C PHE A 202 -11.72 10.08 -19.59
N GLY A 203 -12.86 10.23 -20.26
CA GLY A 203 -13.51 11.53 -20.44
C GLY A 203 -14.67 11.47 -21.45
N GLN A 204 -15.54 12.48 -21.46
CA GLN A 204 -16.71 12.47 -22.34
C GLN A 204 -16.29 12.53 -23.83
N ASN A 205 -16.45 11.39 -24.52
CA ASN A 205 -16.19 11.15 -25.95
C ASN A 205 -14.72 10.97 -26.38
N SER A 206 -13.76 10.82 -25.45
CA SER A 206 -12.36 10.51 -25.81
C SER A 206 -12.16 9.05 -26.22
N ASP A 207 -13.01 8.17 -25.68
CA ASP A 207 -12.85 6.73 -25.74
C ASP A 207 -14.21 6.03 -25.73
N HIS A 208 -14.18 4.72 -25.96
CA HIS A 208 -15.32 3.85 -25.74
C HIS A 208 -14.88 2.55 -25.04
N PRO A 209 -15.72 2.00 -24.16
CA PRO A 209 -15.44 0.73 -23.52
C PRO A 209 -15.67 -0.43 -24.49
N LEU A 210 -14.76 -1.39 -24.45
CA LEU A 210 -14.84 -2.66 -25.15
C LEU A 210 -14.80 -3.80 -24.14
N SER A 211 -15.63 -4.83 -24.35
CA SER A 211 -15.66 -6.00 -23.47
C SER A 211 -15.92 -7.28 -24.25
N VAL A 212 -15.27 -8.37 -23.85
CA VAL A 212 -15.43 -9.70 -24.44
C VAL A 212 -15.63 -10.76 -23.36
N GLU A 213 -16.30 -11.86 -23.71
CA GLU A 213 -16.40 -13.05 -22.84
C GLU A 213 -15.31 -14.08 -23.14
N THR A 214 -14.50 -13.83 -24.18
CA THR A 214 -13.41 -14.72 -24.61
C THR A 214 -12.36 -14.83 -23.51
N SER A 215 -11.79 -16.04 -23.37
CA SER A 215 -10.71 -16.29 -22.43
C SER A 215 -9.43 -15.56 -22.83
N ILE A 216 -8.73 -14.98 -21.85
CA ILE A 216 -7.48 -14.25 -22.04
C ILE A 216 -6.30 -15.09 -21.58
N LYS A 217 -5.41 -15.41 -22.52
CA LYS A 217 -4.20 -16.18 -22.27
C LYS A 217 -3.17 -15.36 -21.49
N GLN A 218 -2.30 -16.05 -20.74
CA GLN A 218 -1.11 -15.49 -20.06
C GLN A 218 -1.37 -14.47 -18.93
N ALA A 219 -2.62 -14.17 -18.56
CA ALA A 219 -2.92 -13.19 -17.51
C ALA A 219 -2.39 -13.59 -16.12
N SER A 220 -2.62 -14.84 -15.72
CA SER A 220 -2.26 -15.35 -14.39
C SER A 220 -0.95 -16.13 -14.42
N LYS A 221 0.18 -15.45 -14.59
CA LYS A 221 1.50 -16.07 -14.70
C LYS A 221 2.53 -15.44 -13.75
N SER A 222 3.40 -16.28 -13.19
CA SER A 222 4.54 -15.79 -12.42
C SER A 222 5.40 -14.84 -13.26
N PRO A 223 5.93 -13.75 -12.68
CA PRO A 223 5.82 -13.42 -11.26
C PRO A 223 4.57 -12.62 -10.88
N ASN A 224 3.76 -12.18 -11.86
CA ASN A 224 2.59 -11.35 -11.58
C ASN A 224 1.28 -12.04 -11.95
N PHE A 225 0.61 -12.60 -10.95
CA PHE A 225 -0.63 -13.35 -11.14
C PHE A 225 -1.85 -12.44 -11.22
N TYR A 226 -2.11 -11.87 -12.41
CA TYR A 226 -3.28 -11.03 -12.65
C TYR A 226 -4.55 -11.87 -12.88
N PRO A 227 -5.72 -11.36 -12.46
CA PRO A 227 -6.97 -12.00 -12.84
C PRO A 227 -7.21 -11.90 -14.34
N GLU A 228 -7.72 -12.97 -14.94
CA GLU A 228 -8.04 -13.01 -16.37
C GLU A 228 -9.12 -11.99 -16.74
N GLY A 229 -10.17 -11.88 -15.91
CA GLY A 229 -11.28 -10.96 -16.14
C GLY A 229 -10.88 -9.48 -16.17
N LEU A 230 -9.67 -9.13 -15.72
CA LEU A 230 -9.12 -7.78 -15.88
C LEU A 230 -8.91 -7.41 -17.35
N TYR A 231 -8.50 -8.37 -18.17
CA TYR A 231 -8.16 -8.18 -19.57
C TYR A 231 -9.34 -8.41 -20.52
N GLN A 232 -10.51 -8.75 -19.98
CA GLN A 232 -11.75 -8.91 -20.72
C GLN A 232 -12.47 -7.58 -20.97
N SER A 233 -11.98 -6.49 -20.37
CA SER A 233 -12.42 -5.12 -20.64
C SER A 233 -11.24 -4.25 -21.05
N ALA A 234 -11.51 -3.25 -21.89
CA ALA A 234 -10.55 -2.23 -22.27
C ALA A 234 -11.26 -0.91 -22.61
N LEU A 235 -10.48 0.17 -22.65
CA LEU A 235 -10.85 1.40 -23.35
C LEU A 235 -10.13 1.45 -24.68
N VAL A 236 -10.84 1.90 -25.71
CA VAL A 236 -10.32 2.09 -27.08
C VAL A 236 -10.54 3.55 -27.45
N SER A 237 -9.55 4.20 -28.07
CA SER A 237 -9.72 5.58 -28.54
C SER A 237 -10.71 5.68 -29.69
N THR A 238 -11.05 6.91 -30.07
CA THR A 238 -12.02 7.19 -31.14
C THR A 238 -11.36 7.89 -32.33
N ASP A 239 -12.03 7.93 -33.48
CA ASP A 239 -11.53 8.70 -34.64
C ASP A 239 -11.41 10.21 -34.34
N ASN A 240 -12.22 10.72 -33.41
CA ASN A 240 -12.21 12.14 -33.03
C ASN A 240 -11.11 12.47 -32.03
N GLN A 241 -10.69 11.49 -31.23
CA GLN A 241 -9.62 11.59 -30.23
C GLN A 241 -8.79 10.31 -30.32
N PRO A 242 -7.84 10.22 -31.28
CA PRO A 242 -7.04 9.00 -31.49
C PRO A 242 -6.14 8.67 -30.31
N ASP A 243 -5.71 9.67 -29.55
CA ASP A 243 -4.88 9.49 -28.37
C ASP A 243 -5.73 9.06 -27.18
N LEU A 244 -5.35 7.96 -26.52
CA LEU A 244 -5.84 7.64 -25.18
C LEU A 244 -4.94 8.33 -24.17
N GLU A 245 -5.45 9.38 -23.53
CA GLU A 245 -4.75 10.11 -22.50
C GLU A 245 -5.36 9.87 -21.13
N TYR A 246 -4.57 9.35 -20.20
CA TYR A 246 -4.92 9.20 -18.80
C TYR A 246 -4.05 10.11 -17.94
N THR A 247 -4.69 10.99 -17.17
CA THR A 247 -4.01 11.92 -16.28
C THR A 247 -4.38 11.65 -14.83
N LEU A 248 -3.39 11.68 -13.95
CA LEU A 248 -3.57 11.52 -12.51
C LEU A 248 -2.75 12.56 -11.73
N ASP A 249 -3.27 13.00 -10.59
CA ASP A 249 -2.56 13.88 -9.67
C ASP A 249 -1.61 13.07 -8.78
N VAL A 250 -0.35 13.53 -8.67
CA VAL A 250 0.72 12.86 -7.94
C VAL A 250 1.47 13.84 -7.05
N ASP A 251 2.19 13.30 -6.07
CA ASP A 251 3.10 14.08 -5.25
C ASP A 251 4.35 14.48 -6.07
N PRO A 252 4.77 15.75 -6.02
CA PRO A 252 5.92 16.23 -6.78
C PRO A 252 7.25 15.76 -6.17
N ASN A 253 8.27 15.68 -7.02
CA ASN A 253 9.63 15.25 -6.69
C ASN A 253 9.68 13.80 -6.15
N ARG A 254 8.87 12.93 -6.74
CA ARG A 254 8.78 11.51 -6.39
C ARG A 254 9.07 10.62 -7.60
N ASN A 255 9.39 9.36 -7.33
CA ASN A 255 9.56 8.33 -8.35
C ASN A 255 8.32 7.44 -8.41
N TYR A 256 7.82 7.19 -9.62
CA TYR A 256 6.64 6.38 -9.85
C TYR A 256 6.95 5.20 -10.74
N SER A 257 6.51 4.00 -10.35
CA SER A 257 6.48 2.80 -11.17
C SER A 257 5.12 2.66 -11.82
N ILE A 258 5.08 2.60 -13.14
CA ILE A 258 3.86 2.57 -13.96
C ILE A 258 3.78 1.20 -14.61
N TRP A 259 2.63 0.54 -14.47
CA TRP A 259 2.32 -0.76 -15.06
C TRP A 259 1.10 -0.64 -15.94
N LEU A 260 1.26 -0.99 -17.21
CA LEU A 260 0.26 -0.84 -18.26
C LEU A 260 -0.15 -2.22 -18.75
N HIS A 261 -1.44 -2.50 -18.68
CA HIS A 261 -2.02 -3.80 -18.99
C HIS A 261 -2.76 -3.73 -20.32
N PHE A 262 -2.48 -4.71 -21.17
CA PHE A 262 -3.04 -4.80 -22.51
C PHE A 262 -3.49 -6.22 -22.82
N ALA A 263 -4.57 -6.33 -23.58
CA ALA A 263 -4.88 -7.49 -24.40
C ALA A 263 -5.57 -6.98 -25.67
N GLU A 264 -5.19 -7.53 -26.83
CA GLU A 264 -5.91 -7.21 -28.06
C GLU A 264 -7.20 -8.06 -28.10
N ILE A 265 -8.31 -7.40 -27.78
CA ILE A 265 -9.66 -7.98 -27.70
C ILE A 265 -10.61 -7.40 -28.75
N ASP A 266 -10.15 -6.45 -29.57
CA ASP A 266 -10.94 -5.86 -30.64
C ASP A 266 -10.94 -6.79 -31.86
N GLN A 267 -12.14 -7.23 -32.25
CA GLN A 267 -12.34 -8.15 -33.37
C GLN A 267 -11.97 -7.54 -34.73
N SER A 268 -11.87 -6.20 -34.82
CA SER A 268 -11.40 -5.52 -36.03
C SER A 268 -9.89 -5.72 -36.26
N VAL A 269 -9.14 -6.04 -35.20
CA VAL A 269 -7.72 -6.36 -35.26
C VAL A 269 -7.55 -7.87 -35.37
N THR A 270 -7.05 -8.31 -36.52
CA THR A 270 -6.94 -9.73 -36.87
C THR A 270 -5.50 -10.25 -36.88
N GLY A 271 -4.51 -9.37 -36.69
CA GLY A 271 -3.12 -9.80 -36.66
C GLY A 271 -2.10 -8.68 -36.45
N VAL A 272 -0.84 -9.11 -36.44
CA VAL A 272 0.35 -8.27 -36.23
C VAL A 272 0.38 -7.08 -37.18
N GLY A 273 0.71 -5.91 -36.63
CA GLY A 273 0.95 -4.67 -37.35
C GLY A 273 -0.31 -3.95 -37.80
N GLN A 274 -1.50 -4.35 -37.36
CA GLN A 274 -2.75 -3.63 -37.65
C GLN A 274 -3.03 -2.51 -36.65
N ARG A 275 -2.64 -2.69 -35.39
CA ARG A 275 -2.65 -1.67 -34.34
C ARG A 275 -1.25 -1.50 -33.78
N VAL A 276 -0.68 -0.32 -33.95
CA VAL A 276 0.63 0.06 -33.40
C VAL A 276 0.52 1.47 -32.83
N PHE A 277 1.01 1.67 -31.62
CA PHE A 277 0.99 2.97 -30.96
C PHE A 277 2.27 3.19 -30.14
N ASP A 278 2.64 4.44 -29.97
CA ASP A 278 3.67 4.85 -29.01
C ASP A 278 3.00 5.09 -27.65
N ILE A 279 3.72 4.81 -26.57
CA ILE A 279 3.29 5.14 -25.21
C ILE A 279 4.23 6.23 -24.69
N LEU A 280 3.65 7.37 -24.34
CA LEU A 280 4.34 8.51 -23.80
C LEU A 280 3.98 8.69 -22.32
N ILE A 281 4.99 8.98 -21.50
CA ILE A 281 4.81 9.37 -20.10
C ILE A 281 5.29 10.82 -19.98
N ASN A 282 4.41 11.72 -19.55
CA ASN A 282 4.66 13.17 -19.48
C ASN A 282 5.25 13.72 -20.80
N GLY A 283 4.71 13.28 -21.94
CA GLY A 283 5.15 13.71 -23.27
C GLY A 283 6.45 13.08 -23.79
N HIS A 284 7.10 12.21 -23.01
CA HIS A 284 8.30 11.48 -23.44
C HIS A 284 7.97 10.04 -23.82
N ILE A 285 8.43 9.59 -24.98
CA ILE A 285 8.22 8.21 -25.45
C ILE A 285 8.91 7.23 -24.49
N ALA A 286 8.11 6.44 -23.77
CA ALA A 286 8.57 5.37 -22.89
C ALA A 286 8.61 4.02 -23.62
N PHE A 287 7.63 3.77 -24.48
CA PHE A 287 7.59 2.59 -25.35
C PHE A 287 7.25 3.03 -26.77
N LYS A 288 8.05 2.57 -27.73
CA LYS A 288 7.88 2.89 -29.14
C LYS A 288 7.36 1.69 -29.91
N ASP A 289 6.50 1.94 -30.89
CA ASP A 289 5.99 0.95 -31.85
C ASP A 289 5.35 -0.28 -31.15
N VAL A 290 4.53 -0.02 -30.11
CA VAL A 290 3.86 -1.08 -29.34
C VAL A 290 2.80 -1.75 -30.19
N ASP A 291 3.03 -3.03 -30.47
CA ASP A 291 2.10 -3.93 -31.15
C ASP A 291 1.76 -5.07 -30.20
N ILE A 292 0.56 -5.02 -29.61
CA ILE A 292 0.14 -5.95 -28.56
C ILE A 292 0.19 -7.39 -29.07
N VAL A 293 -0.32 -7.66 -30.28
CA VAL A 293 -0.37 -9.01 -30.86
C VAL A 293 1.03 -9.56 -31.07
N LYS A 294 1.95 -8.73 -31.56
CA LYS A 294 3.36 -9.12 -31.77
C LYS A 294 4.08 -9.40 -30.46
N MET A 295 3.87 -8.56 -29.45
CA MET A 295 4.58 -8.63 -28.17
C MET A 295 4.03 -9.73 -27.25
N SER A 296 2.71 -9.94 -27.24
CA SER A 296 2.05 -11.00 -26.49
C SER A 296 2.10 -12.36 -27.20
N GLY A 297 2.27 -12.34 -28.53
CA GLY A 297 2.40 -13.49 -29.41
C GLY A 297 1.11 -13.93 -30.10
N ASP A 298 -0.07 -13.45 -29.67
CA ASP A 298 -1.36 -13.79 -30.26
C ASP A 298 -2.49 -12.84 -29.78
N LEU A 299 -3.64 -12.83 -30.46
CA LEU A 299 -4.87 -12.18 -30.00
C LEU A 299 -5.33 -12.76 -28.65
N TYR A 300 -6.12 -12.00 -27.89
CA TYR A 300 -6.65 -12.43 -26.57
C TYR A 300 -5.55 -12.95 -25.63
N THR A 301 -4.40 -12.26 -25.61
CA THR A 301 -3.25 -12.62 -24.79
C THR A 301 -2.78 -11.39 -24.01
N ALA A 302 -2.69 -11.53 -22.69
CA ALA A 302 -2.25 -10.47 -21.80
C ALA A 302 -0.80 -10.07 -22.06
N LEU A 303 -0.56 -8.76 -22.06
CA LEU A 303 0.74 -8.11 -22.11
C LEU A 303 0.79 -7.08 -20.98
N VAL A 304 1.94 -7.01 -20.30
CA VAL A 304 2.20 -6.02 -19.26
C VAL A 304 3.50 -5.30 -19.59
N LEU A 305 3.43 -3.99 -19.72
CA LEU A 305 4.60 -3.12 -19.88
C LEU A 305 4.79 -2.30 -18.61
N ASN A 306 6.02 -2.11 -18.16
CA ASN A 306 6.30 -1.28 -16.99
C ASN A 306 7.51 -0.39 -17.18
N THR A 307 7.45 0.80 -16.59
CA THR A 307 8.54 1.77 -16.58
C THR A 307 8.56 2.52 -15.26
N THR A 308 9.69 3.15 -14.94
CA THR A 308 9.83 4.00 -13.77
C THR A 308 10.21 5.40 -14.21
N VAL A 309 9.54 6.42 -13.68
CA VAL A 309 9.78 7.82 -14.00
C VAL A 309 9.90 8.66 -12.74
N ALA A 310 10.78 9.65 -12.77
CA ALA A 310 10.77 10.75 -11.81
C ALA A 310 9.73 11.78 -12.25
N VAL A 311 8.92 12.27 -11.31
CA VAL A 311 7.91 13.30 -11.58
C VAL A 311 8.18 14.49 -10.68
N ASP A 312 8.60 15.61 -11.28
CA ASP A 312 8.86 16.87 -10.56
C ASP A 312 7.57 17.66 -10.32
N GLY A 313 6.59 17.52 -11.22
CA GLY A 313 5.29 18.20 -11.15
C GLY A 313 4.26 17.47 -10.31
N ARG A 314 3.02 17.97 -10.30
CA ARG A 314 1.89 17.36 -9.58
C ARG A 314 1.02 16.45 -10.43
N THR A 315 1.45 16.16 -11.65
CA THR A 315 0.61 15.49 -12.64
C THR A 315 1.44 14.46 -13.37
N LEU A 316 0.87 13.26 -13.51
CA LEU A 316 1.39 12.18 -14.34
C LEU A 316 0.40 11.96 -15.48
N THR A 317 0.86 12.14 -16.71
CA THR A 317 0.08 11.91 -17.94
C THR A 317 0.64 10.73 -18.70
N ILE A 318 -0.24 9.78 -19.04
CA ILE A 318 0.04 8.58 -19.80
C ILE A 318 -0.74 8.71 -21.11
N THR A 319 -0.03 8.83 -22.23
CA THR A 319 -0.64 9.01 -23.56
C THR A 319 -0.30 7.81 -24.43
N MET A 320 -1.30 7.19 -25.06
CA MET A 320 -1.11 6.15 -26.06
C MET A 320 -1.48 6.73 -27.42
N HIS A 321 -0.46 6.95 -28.25
CA HIS A 321 -0.55 7.67 -29.52
C HIS A 321 -0.49 6.69 -30.70
N PRO A 322 -1.59 6.48 -31.45
CA PRO A 322 -1.58 5.59 -32.61
C PRO A 322 -0.59 6.02 -33.69
N THR A 323 0.31 5.12 -34.08
CA THR A 323 1.27 5.32 -35.19
C THR A 323 0.91 4.49 -36.42
N LYS A 324 0.17 3.39 -36.23
CA LYS A 324 -0.42 2.58 -37.31
C LYS A 324 -1.76 2.00 -36.88
N GLY A 325 -2.74 2.09 -37.76
CA GLY A 325 -4.14 1.95 -37.36
C GLY A 325 -4.66 3.26 -36.76
N ASN A 326 -5.96 3.33 -36.47
CA ASN A 326 -6.59 4.59 -36.05
C ASN A 326 -6.77 4.72 -34.53
N HIS A 327 -6.60 3.63 -33.77
CA HIS A 327 -7.00 3.59 -32.36
C HIS A 327 -5.93 2.94 -31.46
N ALA A 328 -5.79 3.42 -30.24
CA ALA A 328 -5.07 2.79 -29.14
C ALA A 328 -6.05 2.02 -28.25
N ILE A 329 -5.54 1.10 -27.42
CA ILE A 329 -6.34 0.28 -26.50
C ILE A 329 -5.58 0.05 -25.19
N VAL A 330 -6.28 0.03 -24.06
CA VAL A 330 -5.72 -0.29 -22.73
C VAL A 330 -6.73 -1.03 -21.86
N SER A 331 -6.27 -2.08 -21.18
CA SER A 331 -7.11 -2.91 -20.29
C SER A 331 -7.08 -2.43 -18.84
N ALA A 332 -5.92 -2.01 -18.34
CA ALA A 332 -5.77 -1.52 -16.97
C ALA A 332 -4.47 -0.71 -16.78
N ILE A 333 -4.43 0.08 -15.72
CA ILE A 333 -3.27 0.90 -15.34
C ILE A 333 -3.05 0.76 -13.83
N GLU A 334 -1.80 0.49 -13.43
CA GLU A 334 -1.34 0.62 -12.05
C GLU A 334 -0.24 1.67 -11.97
N VAL A 335 -0.30 2.50 -10.94
CA VAL A 335 0.74 3.48 -10.62
C VAL A 335 1.11 3.33 -9.15
N PHE A 336 2.39 3.12 -8.89
CA PHE A 336 2.95 2.99 -7.55
C PHE A 336 3.94 4.12 -7.30
N GLU A 337 3.86 4.73 -6.13
CA GLU A 337 4.95 5.55 -5.63
C GLU A 337 6.03 4.67 -5.03
N ILE A 338 7.28 4.95 -5.40
CA ILE A 338 8.46 4.26 -4.89
C ILE A 338 8.96 5.03 -3.67
N LEU A 339 8.73 4.44 -2.50
CA LEU A 339 9.23 4.94 -1.23
C LEU A 339 10.51 4.18 -0.85
N LEU A 340 11.52 4.91 -0.42
CA LEU A 340 12.66 4.31 0.28
C LEU A 340 12.23 4.07 1.72
N ALA A 341 12.35 2.81 2.18
CA ALA A 341 12.03 2.49 3.55
C ALA A 341 12.98 3.24 4.48
N GLU A 342 12.42 3.86 5.51
CA GLU A 342 13.20 4.53 6.53
C GLU A 342 14.01 3.50 7.33
N SER A 343 15.20 3.91 7.73
CA SER A 343 16.12 3.02 8.43
C SER A 343 15.69 2.88 9.87
N LYS A 344 15.24 1.68 10.28
CA LYS A 344 14.87 1.40 11.67
C LYS A 344 15.96 1.85 12.64
N THR A 345 15.55 2.32 13.81
CA THR A 345 16.45 2.79 14.87
C THR A 345 17.35 1.66 15.36
N LEU A 346 18.62 1.96 15.63
CA LEU A 346 19.53 1.10 16.38
C LEU A 346 19.67 1.57 17.82
N LEU A 347 19.92 0.61 18.70
CA LEU A 347 20.66 0.89 19.92
C LEU A 347 22.15 0.86 19.57
N ASN A 348 22.93 1.83 20.06
CA ASN A 348 24.38 1.85 19.89
C ASN A 348 24.97 0.46 20.26
N GLU A 349 25.59 -0.20 19.30
CA GLU A 349 26.34 -1.45 19.49
C GLU A 349 27.77 -1.11 19.91
N ASP A 350 27.99 -0.81 21.20
CA ASP A 350 29.32 -0.83 21.83
C ASP A 350 29.42 -1.99 22.83
N VAL A 351 28.88 -3.17 22.48
CA VAL A 351 29.15 -4.42 23.22
C VAL A 351 29.66 -5.49 22.27
N ASP A 352 30.92 -5.31 21.87
CA ASP A 352 31.77 -6.42 21.49
C ASP A 352 31.88 -7.40 22.68
N SER A 353 31.69 -8.69 22.40
CA SER A 353 32.05 -9.84 23.24
C SER A 353 31.17 -10.25 24.44
N TYR A 354 29.83 -10.42 24.27
CA TYR A 354 29.09 -11.54 24.93
C TYR A 354 27.67 -11.82 24.38
N GLN A 355 27.36 -11.46 23.13
CA GLN A 355 25.98 -11.56 22.59
C GLN A 355 25.71 -12.69 21.60
N GLN A 356 26.59 -13.68 21.45
CA GLN A 356 26.24 -14.88 20.66
C GLN A 356 25.20 -15.81 21.32
N LEU A 357 24.66 -15.44 22.50
CA LEU A 357 23.57 -16.17 23.17
C LEU A 357 22.26 -15.36 23.33
N ILE A 358 22.21 -14.09 22.93
CA ILE A 358 21.01 -13.21 23.07
C ILE A 358 20.61 -12.56 21.72
N SER A 359 21.05 -13.12 20.60
CA SER A 359 20.72 -12.60 19.25
C SER A 359 19.27 -12.85 18.79
N GLY A 360 18.34 -13.08 19.73
CA GLY A 360 16.95 -13.44 19.41
C GLY A 360 15.87 -12.45 19.89
N LEU A 361 16.16 -11.47 20.76
CA LEU A 361 15.08 -10.85 21.54
C LEU A 361 15.14 -9.35 21.87
N ALA A 362 16.21 -8.60 21.56
CA ALA A 362 16.31 -7.19 21.97
C ALA A 362 16.38 -6.24 20.75
N THR A 363 15.21 -5.89 20.22
CA THR A 363 15.06 -4.70 19.36
C THR A 363 14.92 -3.45 20.26
N PRO A 364 15.29 -2.24 19.81
CA PRO A 364 15.28 -1.02 20.63
C PRO A 364 13.93 -0.72 21.28
N ASP A 365 12.85 -0.91 20.54
CA ASP A 365 11.46 -0.83 21.00
C ASP A 365 11.21 -1.75 22.22
N ARG A 366 11.70 -3.00 22.21
CA ARG A 366 11.50 -3.95 23.33
C ARG A 366 12.28 -3.56 24.58
N ALA A 367 13.49 -3.04 24.42
CA ALA A 367 14.29 -2.56 25.55
C ALA A 367 13.60 -1.36 26.22
N LEU A 368 13.13 -0.41 25.40
CA LEU A 368 12.45 0.78 25.89
C LEU A 368 11.04 0.50 26.40
N GLN A 369 10.33 -0.49 25.86
CA GLN A 369 9.06 -0.96 26.42
C GLN A 369 9.25 -1.60 27.79
N LYS A 370 10.35 -2.33 28.02
CA LYS A 370 10.71 -2.84 29.35
C LYS A 370 11.09 -1.71 30.31
N LEU A 371 11.76 -0.67 29.82
CA LEU A 371 12.04 0.52 30.61
C LEU A 371 10.73 1.24 30.99
N LYS A 372 9.83 1.44 30.02
CA LYS A 372 8.49 2.01 30.21
C LYS A 372 7.71 1.28 31.28
N SER A 373 7.69 -0.06 31.22
CA SER A 373 7.00 -0.88 32.21
C SER A 373 7.69 -0.87 33.58
N GLY A 374 9.03 -0.93 33.61
CA GLY A 374 9.82 -0.89 34.83
C GLY A 374 9.74 0.45 35.59
N LEU A 375 9.65 1.56 34.86
CA LEU A 375 9.50 2.91 35.42
C LEU A 375 8.04 3.31 35.66
N GLY A 376 7.07 2.48 35.27
CA GLY A 376 5.65 2.80 35.42
C GLY A 376 5.21 4.05 34.63
N LEU A 377 5.83 4.29 33.47
CA LEU A 377 5.52 5.47 32.66
C LEU A 377 4.06 5.42 32.16
N PRO A 378 3.33 6.54 32.20
CA PRO A 378 1.96 6.62 31.69
C PRO A 378 1.84 6.16 30.23
N LEU A 379 0.71 5.52 29.89
CA LEU A 379 0.45 5.07 28.52
C LEU A 379 0.52 6.21 27.51
N ARG A 380 0.03 7.41 27.88
CA ARG A 380 0.00 8.65 27.08
C ARG A 380 1.32 9.07 26.43
N PHE A 381 2.46 8.53 26.87
CA PHE A 381 3.73 8.74 26.18
C PHE A 381 3.72 8.19 24.75
N GLY A 382 2.85 7.21 24.45
CA GLY A 382 2.73 6.65 23.10
C GLY A 382 4.03 6.01 22.62
N TRP A 383 4.87 5.49 23.52
CA TRP A 383 6.10 4.80 23.12
C TRP A 383 5.78 3.40 22.58
N ASN A 384 5.27 3.35 21.36
CA ASN A 384 4.89 2.17 20.61
C ASN A 384 5.50 2.25 19.21
N GLY A 385 5.98 1.13 18.67
CA GLY A 385 6.65 1.11 17.36
C GLY A 385 8.13 1.49 17.42
N ASP A 386 8.65 2.06 16.33
CA ASP A 386 10.03 2.53 16.27
C ASP A 386 10.15 3.93 16.91
N PRO A 387 11.19 4.19 17.72
CA PRO A 387 11.33 5.47 18.41
C PRO A 387 11.58 6.71 17.53
N CYS A 388 12.24 6.53 16.38
CA CYS A 388 12.68 7.65 15.55
C CYS A 388 12.04 7.68 14.17
N VAL A 389 11.38 6.60 13.74
CA VAL A 389 10.73 6.52 12.43
C VAL A 389 9.24 6.15 12.52
N PRO A 390 8.36 6.76 11.71
CA PRO A 390 8.70 7.72 10.66
C PRO A 390 9.15 9.08 11.22
N GLN A 391 10.01 9.79 10.51
CA GLN A 391 10.60 11.06 11.00
C GLN A 391 9.57 12.15 11.32
N GLN A 392 8.37 12.03 10.75
CA GLN A 392 7.24 12.91 11.01
C GLN A 392 6.63 12.64 12.39
N HIS A 393 6.82 11.44 12.95
CA HIS A 393 6.20 10.96 14.19
C HIS A 393 7.21 10.25 15.11
N PRO A 394 8.32 10.91 15.53
CA PRO A 394 9.21 10.35 16.53
C PRO A 394 8.50 10.28 17.88
N TRP A 395 8.95 9.36 18.75
CA TRP A 395 8.40 9.26 20.10
C TRP A 395 8.52 10.57 20.87
N SER A 396 7.45 10.92 21.59
CA SER A 396 7.47 12.09 22.46
C SER A 396 8.56 11.95 23.52
N GLY A 397 9.51 12.88 23.51
CA GLY A 397 10.65 12.88 24.42
C GLY A 397 11.86 12.07 23.95
N ALA A 398 11.84 11.41 22.79
CA ALA A 398 13.05 10.83 22.21
C ALA A 398 13.82 11.86 21.39
N ASP A 399 15.12 11.97 21.64
CA ASP A 399 16.06 12.73 20.80
C ASP A 399 16.72 11.78 19.81
N CYS A 400 16.50 12.00 18.53
CA CYS A 400 16.91 11.10 17.47
C CYS A 400 18.00 11.74 16.61
N LEU A 401 19.16 11.09 16.53
CA LEU A 401 20.27 11.49 15.67
C LEU A 401 20.42 10.51 14.50
N PHE A 402 20.62 11.03 13.29
CA PHE A 402 20.90 10.20 12.12
C PHE A 402 22.40 10.01 11.95
N ASP A 403 22.87 8.77 12.05
CA ASP A 403 24.24 8.44 11.71
C ASP A 403 24.38 8.17 10.20
N SER A 404 24.96 9.15 9.51
CA SER A 404 25.20 9.07 8.06
C SER A 404 26.13 7.91 7.64
N SER A 405 26.97 7.40 8.55
CA SER A 405 27.93 6.34 8.26
C SER A 405 27.27 4.96 8.24
N SER A 406 26.46 4.65 9.25
CA SER A 406 25.66 3.42 9.31
C SER A 406 24.31 3.52 8.59
N ARG A 407 23.92 4.75 8.18
CA ARG A 407 22.61 5.10 7.61
C ARG A 407 21.45 4.71 8.52
N LYS A 408 21.60 4.85 9.84
CA LYS A 408 20.57 4.46 10.81
C LYS A 408 20.28 5.58 11.81
N TRP A 409 19.10 5.54 12.40
CA TRP A 409 18.74 6.42 13.52
C TRP A 409 19.24 5.84 14.83
N VAL A 410 19.67 6.71 15.74
CA VAL A 410 20.05 6.37 17.11
C VAL A 410 19.37 7.32 18.07
N ILE A 411 19.06 6.84 19.27
CA ILE A 411 18.52 7.68 20.35
C ILE A 411 19.69 8.31 21.09
N ASP A 412 19.83 9.63 21.00
CA ASP A 412 20.85 10.40 21.71
C ASP A 412 20.40 10.77 23.14
N GLY A 413 19.10 10.87 23.36
CA GLY A 413 18.53 11.25 24.65
C GLY A 413 17.06 10.86 24.83
N LEU A 414 16.65 10.74 26.09
CA LEU A 414 15.25 10.57 26.47
C LEU A 414 14.87 11.64 27.51
N TYR A 415 13.79 12.35 27.24
CA TYR A 415 13.26 13.42 28.08
C TYR A 415 11.88 13.03 28.61
N PHE A 416 11.70 13.12 29.93
CA PHE A 416 10.41 12.90 30.58
C PHE A 416 9.83 14.25 31.02
N PRO A 417 8.63 14.65 30.55
CA PRO A 417 7.95 15.81 31.12
C PRO A 417 7.62 15.54 32.60
N ASN A 418 8.00 16.50 33.46
CA ASN A 418 7.87 16.54 34.92
C ASN A 418 6.59 15.88 35.50
N PRO A 419 6.66 15.27 36.72
CA PRO A 419 7.59 15.58 37.80
C PRO A 419 8.78 14.61 37.94
N LEU A 420 9.03 13.76 36.94
CA LEU A 420 10.23 12.93 36.96
C LEU A 420 11.46 13.82 36.68
N PRO A 421 12.48 13.85 37.56
CA PRO A 421 13.66 14.66 37.33
C PRO A 421 14.32 14.26 36.01
N TYR A 422 14.85 15.26 35.31
CA TYR A 422 15.77 15.10 34.18
C TYR A 422 16.82 14.04 34.56
N ILE A 423 16.79 12.89 33.88
CA ILE A 423 17.89 11.94 33.95
C ILE A 423 18.75 12.26 32.71
N PRO A 424 19.87 12.98 32.86
CA PRO A 424 20.86 13.05 31.80
C PRO A 424 21.43 11.64 31.65
N PHE A 425 20.81 10.86 30.78
CA PHE A 425 21.45 9.68 30.25
C PHE A 425 22.38 10.17 29.14
N SER A 426 23.62 10.51 29.50
CA SER A 426 24.71 10.12 28.60
C SER A 426 24.81 8.61 28.76
N LEU A 427 24.06 7.87 27.93
CA LEU A 427 24.30 6.45 27.75
C LEU A 427 25.66 6.35 27.04
N HIS A 428 26.75 6.42 27.80
CA HIS A 428 27.90 5.58 27.50
C HIS A 428 27.53 4.21 28.06
N LEU A 429 26.80 3.42 27.28
CA LEU A 429 26.58 1.99 27.52
C LEU A 429 27.39 1.20 26.52
#